data_AF-A0AAV9QSQ1-F1
#
_entry.id   AF-A0AAV9QSQ1-F1
#
_cell.length_a   1.000
_cell.length_b   1.000
_cell.length_c   1.000
_cell.angle_alpha   90.00
_cell.angle_beta   90.00
_cell.angle_gamma   90.00
#
_symmetry.space_group_name_H-M   'P 1'
#
loop_
_entity.id
_entity.type
_entity.pdbx_description
1 polymer ?
#
loop_
_entity_poly.entity_id
_entity_poly.type
_entity_poly.pdbx_seq_one_letter_code
_entity_poly.pdbx_strand_id
1 'polypeptide(L)'
;MAAIFNLLQQHRLESYYNQFLQMGVKDEKDFLDGVTDEDLYSMGLSHVEKNRFYSMRTFIQKLSVSQRQVQTVTPVQKSDLFSLWYTYPKCPERKLIKDMDPAQNTVEDLMLRISYLENIGNTKGVCIYTVDGMP
;
A
#
# COMPACT_ATOMS: atom_id res chain seq x y z
N MET A 1 -3.56 -11.95 -9.21
CA MET A 1 -4.86 -11.47 -9.74
C MET A 1 -5.59 -10.53 -8.80
N ALA A 2 -5.94 -10.92 -7.56
CA ALA A 2 -6.77 -10.06 -6.69
C ALA A 2 -6.13 -8.71 -6.31
N ALA A 3 -4.80 -8.68 -6.11
CA ALA A 3 -4.09 -7.45 -5.72
C ALA A 3 -4.22 -6.31 -6.75
N ILE A 4 -4.01 -6.62 -8.04
CA ILE A 4 -4.12 -5.63 -9.13
C ILE A 4 -5.53 -5.09 -9.27
N PHE A 5 -6.53 -5.99 -9.25
CA PHE A 5 -7.92 -5.56 -9.32
C PHE A 5 -8.30 -4.67 -8.13
N ASN A 6 -7.90 -5.04 -6.90
CA ASN A 6 -8.16 -4.25 -5.70
C ASN A 6 -7.48 -2.87 -5.77
N LEU A 7 -6.24 -2.81 -6.25
CA LEU A 7 -5.51 -1.56 -6.42
C LEU A 7 -6.20 -0.63 -7.42
N LEU A 8 -6.62 -1.15 -8.57
CA LEU A 8 -7.39 -0.37 -9.55
C LEU A 8 -8.72 0.09 -8.96
N GLN A 9 -9.42 -0.75 -8.21
CA GLN A 9 -10.69 -0.40 -7.57
C GLN A 9 -10.51 0.73 -6.53
N GLN A 10 -9.42 0.72 -5.74
CA GLN A 10 -9.11 1.80 -4.80
C GLN A 10 -8.94 3.15 -5.50
N HIS A 11 -8.41 3.13 -6.72
CA HIS A 11 -8.21 4.33 -7.53
C HIS A 11 -9.34 4.59 -8.55
N ARG A 12 -10.43 3.83 -8.50
CA ARG A 12 -11.59 3.93 -9.42
C ARG A 12 -11.20 3.78 -10.89
N LEU A 13 -10.39 2.76 -11.17
CA LEU A 13 -9.86 2.39 -12.49
C LEU A 13 -10.15 0.92 -12.84
N GLU A 14 -11.02 0.25 -12.08
CA GLU A 14 -11.36 -1.17 -12.24
C GLU A 14 -11.93 -1.50 -13.62
N SER A 15 -12.59 -0.55 -14.28
CA SER A 15 -13.11 -0.69 -15.65
C SER A 15 -12.01 -0.98 -16.67
N TYR A 16 -10.78 -0.56 -16.40
CA TYR A 16 -9.62 -0.71 -17.28
C TYR A 16 -8.82 -2.00 -17.00
N TYR A 17 -9.23 -2.80 -16.00
CA TYR A 17 -8.49 -4.00 -15.57
C TYR A 17 -8.15 -4.96 -16.72
N ASN A 18 -9.13 -5.26 -17.58
CA ASN A 18 -8.92 -6.18 -18.70
C ASN A 18 -7.93 -5.63 -19.72
N GLN A 19 -7.90 -4.32 -19.95
CA GLN A 19 -6.95 -3.70 -20.88
C GLN A 19 -5.53 -3.77 -20.33
N PHE A 20 -5.34 -3.50 -19.04
CA PHE A 20 -4.04 -3.68 -18.40
C PHE A 20 -3.57 -5.14 -18.46
N LEU A 21 -4.46 -6.11 -18.27
CA LEU A 21 -4.12 -7.53 -18.45
C LEU A 21 -3.69 -7.86 -19.88
N GLN A 22 -4.36 -7.29 -20.90
CA GLN A 22 -4.00 -7.49 -22.31
C GLN A 22 -2.65 -6.87 -22.66
N MET A 23 -2.27 -5.78 -22.00
CA MET A 23 -0.93 -5.20 -22.08
C MET A 23 0.15 -6.04 -21.38
N GLY A 24 -0.24 -7.10 -20.66
CA GLY A 24 0.68 -7.98 -19.97
C GLY A 24 1.03 -7.57 -18.54
N VAL A 25 0.28 -6.62 -17.94
CA VAL A 25 0.43 -6.25 -16.53
C VAL A 25 0.07 -7.42 -15.64
N LYS A 26 1.01 -7.86 -14.81
CA LYS A 26 0.88 -8.99 -13.88
C LYS A 26 1.03 -8.54 -12.43
N ASP A 27 1.91 -7.57 -12.18
CA ASP A 27 2.19 -7.06 -10.85
C ASP A 27 2.24 -5.52 -10.80
N GLU A 28 2.41 -4.99 -9.59
CA GLU A 28 2.35 -3.56 -9.31
C GLU A 28 3.52 -2.79 -9.94
N LYS A 29 4.67 -3.44 -10.16
CA LYS A 29 5.84 -2.82 -10.79
C LYS A 29 5.63 -2.66 -12.29
N ASP A 30 4.85 -3.53 -12.92
CA ASP A 30 4.49 -3.38 -14.33
C ASP A 30 3.75 -2.06 -14.59
N PHE A 31 3.00 -1.52 -13.60
CA PHE A 31 2.43 -0.18 -13.71
C PHE A 31 3.48 0.93 -13.65
N LEU A 32 4.60 0.72 -12.95
CA LEU A 32 5.67 1.70 -12.85
C LEU A 32 6.55 1.72 -14.10
N ASP A 33 6.89 0.56 -14.64
CA ASP A 33 7.89 0.44 -15.70
C ASP A 33 7.27 0.21 -17.08
N GLY A 34 6.08 -0.41 -17.15
CA GLY A 34 5.49 -0.93 -18.39
C GLY A 34 4.37 -0.10 -19.00
N VAL A 35 3.76 0.83 -18.28
CA VAL A 35 2.64 1.64 -18.81
C VAL A 35 3.09 3.06 -19.12
N THR A 36 2.98 3.46 -20.39
CA THR A 36 3.36 4.81 -20.85
C THR A 36 2.14 5.73 -20.99
N ASP A 37 2.38 7.02 -21.14
CA ASP A 37 1.29 7.99 -21.35
C ASP A 37 0.57 7.76 -22.68
N GLU A 38 1.31 7.27 -23.69
CA GLU A 38 0.77 6.83 -24.98
C GLU A 38 -0.21 5.65 -24.82
N ASP A 39 0.10 4.71 -23.93
CA ASP A 39 -0.79 3.59 -23.63
C ASP A 39 -2.07 4.07 -22.96
N LEU A 40 -1.96 4.99 -21.99
CA LEU A 40 -3.12 5.60 -21.31
C LEU A 40 -4.01 6.36 -22.29
N TYR A 41 -3.42 6.99 -23.31
CA TYR A 41 -4.18 7.63 -24.38
C TYR A 41 -4.87 6.60 -25.28
N SER A 42 -4.15 5.54 -25.66
CA SER A 42 -4.66 4.45 -26.51
C SER A 42 -5.80 3.67 -25.86
N MET A 43 -5.77 3.53 -24.53
CA MET A 43 -6.84 2.91 -23.74
C MET A 43 -8.10 3.78 -23.61
N GLY A 44 -8.02 5.06 -24.00
CA GLY A 44 -9.16 5.97 -23.98
C GLY A 44 -9.43 6.60 -22.60
N LEU A 45 -8.45 6.62 -21.69
CA LEU A 45 -8.63 7.26 -20.39
C LEU A 45 -8.84 8.77 -20.57
N SER A 46 -9.88 9.30 -19.92
CA SER A 46 -10.08 10.74 -19.80
C SER A 46 -8.96 11.38 -18.96
N HIS A 47 -8.82 12.70 -19.07
CA HIS A 47 -7.85 13.44 -18.26
C HIS A 47 -7.99 13.18 -16.75
N VAL A 48 -9.23 13.03 -16.25
CA VAL A 48 -9.48 12.77 -14.83
C VAL A 48 -9.00 11.38 -14.43
N GLU A 49 -9.18 10.38 -15.30
CA GLU A 49 -8.75 9.01 -15.04
C GLU A 49 -7.23 8.87 -15.13
N LYS A 50 -6.58 9.60 -16.05
CA LYS A 50 -5.12 9.71 -16.07
C LYS A 50 -4.57 10.27 -14.77
N ASN A 51 -5.19 11.31 -14.21
CA ASN A 51 -4.82 11.85 -12.90
C ASN A 51 -4.94 10.80 -11.77
N ARG A 52 -5.98 9.96 -11.80
CA ARG A 52 -6.12 8.84 -10.85
C ARG A 52 -5.01 7.81 -11.04
N PHE A 53 -4.65 7.50 -12.29
CA PHE A 53 -3.56 6.58 -12.60
C PHE A 53 -2.20 7.10 -12.11
N TYR A 54 -1.89 8.39 -12.30
CA TYR A 54 -0.66 8.99 -11.75
C TYR A 54 -0.64 8.96 -10.21
N SER A 55 -1.79 9.19 -9.58
CA SER A 55 -1.94 9.06 -8.12
C SER A 55 -1.66 7.63 -7.66
N MET A 56 -2.16 6.63 -8.40
CA MET A 56 -1.89 5.21 -8.17
C MET A 56 -0.40 4.88 -8.33
N ARG A 57 0.26 5.32 -9.42
CA ARG A 57 1.71 5.14 -9.61
C ARG A 57 2.50 5.71 -8.45
N THR A 58 2.16 6.92 -8.01
CA THR A 58 2.81 7.58 -6.88
C THR A 58 2.62 6.78 -5.58
N PHE A 59 1.44 6.22 -5.37
CA PHE A 59 1.15 5.34 -4.23
C PHE A 59 2.00 4.06 -4.25
N ILE A 60 2.07 3.37 -5.40
CA ILE A 60 2.91 2.17 -5.57
C ILE A 60 4.39 2.51 -5.33
N GLN A 61 4.88 3.62 -5.88
CA GLN A 61 6.26 4.07 -5.65
C GLN A 61 6.56 4.28 -4.16
N LYS A 62 5.67 4.95 -3.43
CA LYS A 62 5.83 5.14 -1.97
C LYS A 62 5.84 3.82 -1.21
N LEU A 63 4.94 2.89 -1.53
CA LEU A 63 4.97 1.54 -0.96
C LEU A 63 6.28 0.81 -1.24
N SER A 64 6.77 0.91 -2.47
CA SER A 64 8.03 0.29 -2.92
C SER A 64 9.24 0.85 -2.17
N VAL A 65 9.28 2.17 -1.95
CA VAL A 65 10.34 2.84 -1.20
C VAL A 65 10.29 2.44 0.28
N SER A 66 9.10 2.43 0.88
CA SER A 66 8.91 1.99 2.26
C SER A 66 9.30 0.52 2.45
N GLN A 67 9.00 -0.36 1.48
CA GLN A 67 9.43 -1.77 1.50
C GLN A 67 10.94 -1.95 1.25
N ARG A 68 11.57 -1.12 0.39
CA ARG A 68 13.03 -1.16 0.16
C ARG A 68 13.83 -0.67 1.35
N GLN A 69 13.34 0.31 2.11
CA GLN A 69 13.95 0.67 3.40
C GLN A 69 13.96 -0.51 4.38
N VAL A 70 12.92 -1.35 4.35
CA VAL A 70 12.85 -2.58 5.16
C VAL A 70 13.77 -3.70 4.62
N GLN A 71 14.09 -3.75 3.31
CA GLN A 71 14.87 -4.84 2.70
C GLN A 71 16.36 -4.55 2.46
N THR A 72 16.83 -3.31 2.52
CA THR A 72 18.23 -2.98 2.13
C THR A 72 19.22 -3.01 3.31
N VAL A 73 18.92 -3.72 4.40
CA VAL A 73 19.89 -3.95 5.48
C VAL A 73 19.88 -5.43 5.89
N THR A 74 20.89 -6.18 5.45
CA THR A 74 21.24 -7.46 6.08
C THR A 74 22.28 -7.22 7.19
N PRO A 75 22.35 -8.09 8.19
CA PRO A 75 21.92 -7.81 9.55
C PRO A 75 23.08 -7.33 10.41
N VAL A 76 22.93 -6.19 11.08
CA VAL A 76 23.79 -5.85 12.22
C VAL A 76 22.87 -5.55 13.38
N GLN A 77 22.85 -6.53 14.28
CA GLN A 77 22.20 -6.52 15.58
C GLN A 77 20.69 -6.72 15.52
N LYS A 78 20.24 -7.71 16.32
CA LYS A 78 18.88 -7.73 16.86
C LYS A 78 18.70 -6.45 17.66
N SER A 79 18.42 -5.34 16.97
CA SER A 79 17.73 -4.24 17.62
C SER A 79 16.34 -4.77 17.86
N ASP A 80 15.97 -4.92 19.12
CA ASP A 80 14.68 -5.43 19.56
C ASP A 80 13.58 -4.82 18.69
N LEU A 81 13.06 -5.66 17.78
CA LEU A 81 12.06 -5.28 16.79
C LEU A 81 10.92 -4.59 17.53
N PHE A 82 10.80 -3.27 17.33
CA PHE A 82 9.76 -2.51 17.99
C PHE A 82 8.44 -3.09 17.51
N SER A 83 7.65 -3.62 18.44
CA SER A 83 6.40 -4.29 18.09
C SER A 83 5.23 -3.47 18.63
N LEU A 84 4.19 -3.39 17.83
CA LEU A 84 3.05 -2.51 18.10
C LEU A 84 1.78 -3.32 17.98
N TRP A 85 0.89 -3.17 18.96
CA TRP A 85 -0.43 -3.75 18.89
C TRP A 85 -1.41 -2.75 18.30
N TYR A 86 -2.36 -3.21 17.51
CA TYR A 86 -3.46 -2.37 17.06
C TYR A 86 -4.80 -3.08 17.15
N THR A 87 -5.85 -2.30 17.30
CA THR A 87 -7.25 -2.74 17.21
C THR A 87 -8.03 -1.78 16.31
N TYR A 88 -9.12 -2.26 15.73
CA TYR A 88 -9.99 -1.43 14.91
C TYR A 88 -11.46 -1.84 15.07
N PRO A 89 -12.45 -0.98 14.76
CA PRO A 89 -13.85 -1.24 15.11
C PRO A 89 -14.47 -2.53 14.56
N LYS A 90 -13.92 -3.08 13.47
CA LYS A 90 -14.36 -4.35 12.85
C LYS A 90 -13.64 -5.59 13.42
N CYS A 91 -12.54 -5.40 14.15
CA CYS A 91 -11.78 -6.46 14.82
C CYS A 91 -11.19 -5.89 16.13
N PRO A 92 -11.90 -6.07 17.25
CA PRO A 92 -11.43 -5.62 18.56
C PRO A 92 -10.28 -6.48 19.11
N GLU A 93 -9.92 -7.58 18.42
CA GLU A 93 -8.76 -8.39 18.76
C GLU A 93 -7.46 -7.65 18.48
N ARG A 94 -6.51 -7.75 19.42
CA ARG A 94 -5.19 -7.12 19.29
C ARG A 94 -4.38 -7.84 18.22
N LYS A 95 -4.00 -7.11 17.18
CA LYS A 95 -3.12 -7.58 16.11
C LYS A 95 -1.74 -6.96 16.25
N LEU A 96 -0.70 -7.71 15.92
CA LEU A 96 0.69 -7.34 16.16
C LEU A 96 1.42 -7.02 14.87
N ILE A 97 2.11 -5.88 14.84
CA ILE A 97 3.06 -5.52 13.80
C ILE A 97 4.45 -5.69 14.41
N LYS A 98 5.25 -6.62 13.87
CA LYS A 98 6.59 -6.96 14.40
C LYS A 98 7.73 -6.30 13.62
N ASP A 99 7.49 -5.84 12.40
CA ASP A 99 8.54 -5.30 11.52
C ASP A 99 8.40 -3.78 11.40
N MET A 100 8.71 -3.08 12.50
CA MET A 100 8.64 -1.61 12.57
C MET A 100 10.00 -1.04 12.99
N ASP A 101 10.39 0.03 12.30
CA ASP A 101 11.52 0.87 12.68
C ASP A 101 10.97 2.22 13.18
N PRO A 102 11.02 2.50 14.49
CA PRO A 102 10.50 3.73 15.06
C PRO A 102 11.25 4.99 14.59
N ALA A 103 12.45 4.85 14.01
CA ALA A 103 13.18 5.98 13.42
C ALA A 103 12.73 6.31 11.99
N GLN A 104 12.01 5.39 11.32
CA GLN A 104 11.62 5.51 9.93
C GLN A 104 10.10 5.57 9.73
N ASN A 105 9.32 4.92 10.59
CA ASN A 105 7.89 4.79 10.41
C ASN A 105 7.11 5.88 11.16
N THR A 106 6.33 6.66 10.41
CA THR A 106 5.38 7.62 10.97
C THR A 106 4.05 6.96 11.34
N VAL A 107 3.21 7.68 12.09
CA VAL A 107 1.84 7.23 12.42
C VAL A 107 1.00 7.07 11.15
N GLU A 108 1.21 7.94 10.16
CA GLU A 108 0.56 7.87 8.86
C GLU A 108 0.94 6.61 8.08
N ASP A 109 2.21 6.23 8.10
CA ASP A 109 2.69 4.99 7.47
C ASP A 109 2.07 3.76 8.14
N LEU A 110 1.95 3.79 9.48
CA LEU A 110 1.26 2.76 10.26
C LEU A 110 -0.21 2.65 9.87
N MET A 111 -0.92 3.77 9.79
CA MET A 111 -2.32 3.79 9.38
C MET A 111 -2.51 3.26 7.95
N LEU A 112 -1.64 3.66 7.01
CA LEU A 112 -1.64 3.15 5.63
C LEU A 112 -1.41 1.64 5.59
N ARG A 113 -0.44 1.15 6.35
CA ARG A 113 -0.12 -0.29 6.42
C ARG A 113 -1.27 -1.10 7.00
N ILE A 114 -1.91 -0.61 8.07
CA ILE A 114 -3.06 -1.27 8.69
C ILE A 114 -4.28 -1.25 7.76
N SER A 115 -4.53 -0.12 7.09
CA SER A 115 -5.58 0.01 6.08
C SER A 115 -5.40 -0.99 4.94
N TYR A 116 -4.16 -1.15 4.46
CA TYR A 116 -3.80 -2.13 3.43
C TYR A 116 -3.99 -3.57 3.91
N LEU A 117 -3.40 -3.93 5.05
CA LEU A 117 -3.44 -5.30 5.59
C LEU A 117 -4.87 -5.79 5.85
N GLU A 118 -5.73 -4.90 6.34
CA GLU A 118 -7.06 -5.25 6.80
C GLU A 118 -8.17 -4.90 5.79
N ASN A 119 -7.79 -4.33 4.64
CA ASN A 119 -8.71 -3.79 3.62
C ASN A 119 -9.76 -2.86 4.24
N ILE A 120 -9.32 -2.07 5.21
CA ILE A 120 -10.14 -1.07 5.89
C ILE A 120 -9.94 0.21 5.11
N GLY A 121 -10.92 0.62 4.30
CA GLY A 121 -10.85 1.90 3.57
C GLY A 121 -10.56 3.10 4.50
N ASN A 122 -10.33 4.29 3.93
CA ASN A 122 -9.85 5.53 4.58
C ASN A 122 -10.63 6.05 5.81
N THR A 123 -11.65 5.36 6.30
CA THR A 123 -12.66 5.89 7.22
C THR A 123 -12.71 5.22 8.60
N LYS A 124 -11.69 4.47 9.02
CA LYS A 124 -11.68 3.89 10.37
C LYS A 124 -10.50 4.33 11.20
N GLY A 125 -10.81 4.91 12.35
CA GLY A 125 -9.84 5.12 13.42
C GLY A 125 -9.29 3.79 13.89
N VAL A 126 -7.97 3.72 14.01
CA VAL A 126 -7.23 2.58 14.52
C VAL A 126 -6.68 3.00 15.87
N CYS A 127 -6.82 2.14 16.89
CA CYS A 127 -6.16 2.34 18.17
C CYS A 127 -4.82 1.61 18.13
N ILE A 128 -3.77 2.33 18.45
CA ILE A 128 -2.40 1.84 18.48
C ILE A 128 -2.00 1.69 19.95
N TYR A 129 -1.31 0.61 20.29
CA TYR A 129 -0.78 0.37 21.62
C TYR A 129 0.68 -0.05 21.53
N THR A 130 1.48 0.45 22.48
CA THR A 130 2.84 -0.03 22.71
C THR A 130 2.84 -1.46 23.25
N VAL A 131 4.01 -2.10 23.29
CA VAL A 131 4.19 -3.47 23.85
C VAL A 131 3.66 -3.58 25.28
N ASP A 132 3.73 -2.48 26.05
CA ASP A 132 3.25 -2.38 27.43
C ASP A 132 1.73 -2.11 27.53
N GLY A 133 1.02 -2.02 26.40
CA GLY A 133 -0.43 -1.83 26.35
C GLY A 133 -0.90 -0.40 26.62
N MET A 134 0.02 0.57 26.66
CA MET A 134 -0.35 1.99 26.73
C MET A 134 -0.73 2.50 25.33
N PRO A 135 -1.91 3.14 25.18
CA PRO A 135 -2.35 3.78 23.94
C PRO A 135 -1.57 5.06 23.62
#